data_AF-A0A9P7DQL2-F1
#
_entry.id   AF-A0A9P7DQL2-F1
#
_cell.length_a   1.000
_cell.length_b   1.000
_cell.length_c   1.000
_cell.angle_alpha   90.00
_cell.angle_beta   90.00
_cell.angle_gamma   90.00
#
_symmetry.space_group_name_H-M   'P 1'
#
loop_
_entity.id
_entity.type
_entity.pdbx_description
1 polymer ?
#
loop_
_entity_poly.entity_id
_entity_poly.type
_entity_poly.pdbx_seq_one_letter_code
_entity_poly.pdbx_strand_id
1 'polypeptide(L)'
;MFRTLFPCGIGGFEDIARQTALSFEHQAEYYLNLPDRAFRYHHLYLFIVLNMLQCRAAHLHMFFTVRKLNFDPVACKLTQVSPAVLENLAQKLECKHQISGLTGDKKGALALLQQVNTISARIPGSHASNIYVCNEIRSYFSYFGLPHLFFTFNPSPAHSPIFQVMYGDHTVDLSQCFPFMVNGCKCALHLAHDPVAGADFFEFMWRACFSHLLGCDFDTQSSSDKGGIFGRIRAFYGSSEYTE
;
A
#
# COMPACT_ATOMS: atom_id res chain seq x y z
N MET A 1 -7.77 -1.39 -23.43
CA MET A 1 -7.74 -0.14 -22.66
C MET A 1 -9.17 0.42 -22.56
N PHE A 2 -9.50 1.15 -21.49
CA PHE A 2 -10.86 1.62 -21.16
C PHE A 2 -11.50 2.42 -22.30
N ARG A 3 -12.41 1.80 -23.08
CA ARG A 3 -13.08 2.47 -24.22
C ARG A 3 -13.92 3.67 -23.78
N THR A 4 -14.44 3.63 -22.56
CA THR A 4 -15.22 4.70 -21.92
C THR A 4 -14.37 5.89 -21.50
N LEU A 5 -13.10 5.68 -21.12
CA LEU A 5 -12.18 6.75 -20.69
C LEU A 5 -11.32 7.28 -21.85
N PHE A 6 -11.11 6.46 -22.89
CA PHE A 6 -10.34 6.82 -24.09
C PHE A 6 -11.18 6.61 -25.35
N PRO A 7 -12.26 7.39 -25.56
CA PRO A 7 -13.18 7.19 -26.68
C PRO A 7 -12.51 7.33 -28.05
N CYS A 8 -11.50 8.21 -28.15
CA CYS A 8 -10.73 8.42 -29.38
C CYS A 8 -9.46 7.56 -29.45
N GLY A 9 -9.16 6.75 -28.43
CA GLY A 9 -7.91 5.97 -28.34
C GLY A 9 -6.65 6.82 -28.17
N ILE A 10 -6.78 8.11 -27.89
CA ILE A 10 -5.67 9.07 -27.70
C ILE A 10 -5.43 9.26 -26.20
N GLY A 11 -4.17 9.49 -25.82
CA GLY A 11 -3.82 9.68 -24.41
C GLY A 11 -3.77 8.36 -23.65
N GLY A 12 -3.55 7.24 -24.33
CA GLY A 12 -3.38 5.96 -23.67
C GLY A 12 -2.14 5.89 -22.77
N PHE A 13 -2.06 4.86 -21.92
CA PHE A 13 -0.83 4.49 -21.23
C PHE A 13 0.23 4.11 -22.27
N GLU A 14 1.49 4.43 -21.99
CA GLU A 14 2.64 3.95 -22.77
C GLU A 14 2.57 4.29 -24.28
N ASP A 15 2.01 5.45 -24.61
CA ASP A 15 1.96 5.95 -25.98
C ASP A 15 3.36 6.27 -26.52
N ILE A 16 3.79 5.51 -27.54
CA ILE A 16 5.10 5.64 -28.18
C ILE A 16 5.24 6.97 -28.92
N ALA A 17 4.13 7.58 -29.36
CA ALA A 17 4.14 8.87 -30.05
C ALA A 17 4.34 10.06 -29.11
N ARG A 18 4.39 9.85 -27.79
CA ARG A 18 4.54 10.91 -26.80
C ARG A 18 5.95 11.50 -26.83
N GLN A 19 6.04 12.83 -26.82
CA GLN A 19 7.31 13.56 -26.79
C GLN A 19 8.12 13.29 -25.52
N THR A 20 7.46 13.26 -24.36
CA THR A 20 8.08 13.00 -23.06
C THR A 20 7.64 11.63 -22.55
N ALA A 21 8.60 10.75 -22.28
CA ALA A 21 8.29 9.47 -21.65
C ALA A 21 7.66 9.69 -20.27
N LEU A 22 6.52 9.05 -20.02
CA LEU A 22 5.84 9.06 -18.73
C LEU A 22 5.81 7.64 -18.19
N SER A 23 6.14 7.48 -16.90
CA SER A 23 5.97 6.18 -16.26
C SER A 23 4.48 5.85 -16.14
N PHE A 24 4.16 4.56 -16.16
CA PHE A 24 2.79 4.09 -15.99
C PHE A 24 2.18 4.58 -14.67
N GLU A 25 2.98 4.58 -13.59
CA GLU A 25 2.60 5.06 -12.26
C GLU A 25 2.23 6.54 -12.26
N HIS A 26 3.13 7.40 -12.76
CA HIS A 26 2.89 8.85 -12.80
C HIS A 26 1.67 9.19 -13.67
N GLN A 27 1.52 8.51 -14.80
CA GLN A 27 0.36 8.72 -15.67
C GLN A 27 -0.94 8.26 -14.99
N ALA A 28 -0.89 7.17 -14.23
CA ALA A 28 -2.05 6.63 -13.53
C ALA A 28 -2.51 7.56 -12.41
N GLU A 29 -1.57 8.08 -11.63
CA GLU A 29 -1.79 9.08 -10.58
C GLU A 29 -2.34 10.38 -11.17
N TYR A 30 -1.75 10.87 -12.26
CA TYR A 30 -2.23 12.06 -12.97
C TYR A 30 -3.71 11.95 -13.35
N TYR A 31 -4.15 10.78 -13.84
CA TYR A 31 -5.55 10.55 -14.20
C TYR A 31 -6.52 10.62 -13.03
N LEU A 32 -6.08 10.26 -11.82
CA LEU A 32 -6.89 10.44 -10.62
C LEU A 32 -7.02 11.91 -10.20
N ASN A 33 -6.16 12.79 -10.71
CA ASN A 33 -6.13 14.22 -10.42
C ASN A 33 -6.76 15.08 -11.53
N LEU A 34 -7.38 14.47 -12.54
CA LEU A 34 -8.08 15.22 -13.58
C LEU A 34 -9.33 15.94 -13.03
N PRO A 35 -9.62 17.17 -13.49
CA PRO A 35 -10.76 17.96 -12.99
C PRO A 35 -12.13 17.28 -13.16
N ASP A 36 -12.31 16.49 -14.21
CA ASP A 36 -13.57 15.79 -14.50
C ASP A 36 -13.83 14.57 -13.60
N ARG A 37 -12.79 14.10 -12.88
CA ARG A 37 -12.80 12.93 -11.99
C ARG A 37 -13.29 11.63 -12.66
N ALA A 38 -13.30 11.57 -13.99
CA ALA A 38 -13.85 10.44 -14.73
C ALA A 38 -13.16 9.12 -14.36
N PHE A 39 -11.84 9.17 -14.13
CA PHE A 39 -11.03 8.03 -13.74
C PHE A 39 -11.26 7.57 -12.30
N ARG A 40 -11.46 8.52 -11.36
CA ARG A 40 -11.75 8.21 -9.95
C ARG A 40 -13.09 7.48 -9.81
N TYR A 41 -14.09 7.88 -10.60
CA TYR A 41 -15.44 7.32 -10.56
C TYR A 41 -15.64 6.10 -11.46
N HIS A 42 -14.65 5.75 -12.29
CA HIS A 42 -14.76 4.59 -13.14
C HIS A 42 -14.63 3.30 -12.33
N HIS A 43 -15.69 2.47 -12.34
CA HIS A 43 -15.85 1.27 -11.50
C HIS A 43 -14.65 0.31 -11.48
N LEU A 44 -13.92 0.19 -12.59
CA LEU A 44 -12.81 -0.76 -12.74
C LEU A 44 -11.43 -0.12 -12.83
N TYR A 45 -11.34 1.22 -12.90
CA TYR A 45 -10.07 1.86 -13.24
C TYR A 45 -9.02 1.60 -12.16
N LEU A 46 -9.36 1.94 -10.91
CA LEU A 46 -8.49 1.74 -9.74
C LEU A 46 -8.03 0.28 -9.61
N PHE A 47 -8.96 -0.67 -9.68
CA PHE A 47 -8.64 -2.10 -9.54
C PHE A 47 -7.70 -2.62 -10.63
N ILE A 48 -7.97 -2.28 -11.90
CA ILE A 48 -7.15 -2.75 -13.01
C ILE A 48 -5.76 -2.11 -12.97
N VAL A 49 -5.68 -0.81 -12.70
CA VAL A 49 -4.40 -0.10 -12.60
C VAL A 49 -3.58 -0.63 -11.43
N LEU A 50 -4.18 -0.81 -10.25
CA LEU A 50 -3.50 -1.38 -9.09
C LEU A 50 -2.97 -2.79 -9.39
N ASN A 51 -3.78 -3.65 -10.03
CA ASN A 51 -3.35 -4.98 -10.42
C ASN A 51 -2.18 -4.92 -11.41
N MET A 52 -2.23 -4.04 -12.41
CA MET A 52 -1.12 -3.83 -13.35
C MET A 52 0.16 -3.39 -12.64
N LEU A 53 0.07 -2.49 -11.65
CA LEU A 53 1.20 -2.06 -10.82
C LEU A 53 1.79 -3.23 -10.03
N GLN A 54 0.94 -4.02 -9.36
CA GLN A 54 1.37 -5.19 -8.59
C GLN A 54 2.03 -6.26 -9.48
N CYS A 55 1.45 -6.56 -10.66
CA CYS A 55 2.05 -7.48 -11.62
C CYS A 55 3.42 -6.98 -12.11
N ARG A 56 3.54 -5.69 -12.44
CA ARG A 56 4.80 -5.08 -12.88
C ARG A 56 5.86 -5.15 -11.79
N ALA A 57 5.51 -4.80 -10.54
CA ALA A 57 6.40 -4.92 -9.40
C ALA A 57 6.86 -6.37 -9.18
N ALA A 58 5.94 -7.34 -9.23
CA ALA A 58 6.25 -8.76 -9.11
C ALA A 58 7.22 -9.23 -10.20
N HIS A 59 6.99 -8.85 -11.46
CA HIS A 59 7.86 -9.21 -12.58
C HIS A 59 9.25 -8.57 -12.44
N LEU A 60 9.32 -7.30 -12.05
CA LEU A 60 10.57 -6.59 -11.86
C LEU A 60 11.41 -7.23 -10.74
N HIS A 61 10.79 -7.51 -9.60
CA HIS A 61 11.48 -8.14 -8.47
C HIS A 61 11.85 -9.59 -8.76
N MET A 62 11.02 -10.33 -9.50
CA MET A 62 11.37 -11.66 -10.00
C MET A 62 12.60 -11.60 -10.91
N PHE A 63 12.67 -10.63 -11.83
CA PHE A 63 13.81 -10.46 -12.73
C PHE A 63 15.12 -10.19 -11.97
N PHE A 64 15.08 -9.37 -10.91
CA PHE A 64 16.28 -9.07 -10.11
C PHE A 64 16.66 -10.20 -9.13
N THR A 65 15.68 -10.93 -8.60
CA THR A 65 15.90 -11.95 -7.56
C THR A 65 16.28 -13.30 -8.16
N VAL A 66 15.63 -13.68 -9.26
CA VAL A 66 15.83 -14.97 -9.91
C VAL A 66 16.87 -14.80 -11.01
N ARG A 67 18.07 -15.33 -10.79
CA ARG A 67 19.05 -15.47 -11.87
C ARG A 67 18.40 -16.25 -13.02
N LYS A 68 18.59 -15.80 -14.27
CA LYS A 68 18.01 -16.45 -15.47
C LYS A 68 18.18 -17.98 -15.49
N LEU A 69 19.34 -18.47 -15.03
CA LEU A 69 19.66 -19.91 -14.94
C LEU A 69 18.78 -20.70 -13.96
N ASN A 70 18.21 -20.04 -12.96
CA ASN A 70 17.37 -20.67 -11.94
C ASN A 70 15.87 -20.55 -12.25
N PHE A 71 15.47 -19.81 -13.29
CA PHE A 71 14.05 -19.61 -13.61
C PHE A 71 13.38 -20.91 -14.03
N ASP A 72 13.88 -21.60 -15.07
CA ASP A 72 13.25 -22.83 -15.58
C ASP A 72 13.18 -23.94 -14.51
N PRO A 73 14.25 -24.21 -13.73
CA PRO A 73 14.17 -25.19 -12.64
C PRO A 73 13.14 -24.85 -11.56
N VAL A 74 12.97 -23.56 -11.23
CA VAL A 74 11.99 -23.11 -10.23
C VAL A 74 10.57 -23.18 -10.78
N ALA A 75 10.37 -22.78 -12.04
CA ALA A 75 9.08 -22.89 -12.73
C ALA A 75 8.64 -24.36 -12.86
N CYS A 76 9.54 -25.27 -13.24
CA CYS A 76 9.27 -26.70 -13.25
C CYS A 76 8.92 -27.24 -11.86
N LYS A 77 9.62 -26.79 -10.81
CA LYS A 77 9.27 -27.19 -9.43
C LYS A 77 7.89 -26.67 -9.02
N LEU A 78 7.53 -25.44 -9.37
CA LEU A 78 6.19 -24.89 -9.10
C LEU A 78 5.08 -25.73 -9.73
N THR A 79 5.26 -26.15 -10.99
CA THR A 79 4.25 -26.96 -11.70
C THR A 79 4.21 -28.42 -11.25
N GLN A 80 5.32 -28.95 -10.72
CA GLN A 80 5.42 -30.33 -10.24
C GLN A 80 4.94 -30.52 -8.80
N VAL A 81 4.83 -29.46 -8.00
CA VAL A 81 4.37 -29.57 -6.61
C VAL A 81 2.90 -29.97 -6.58
N SER A 82 2.63 -31.13 -5.97
CA SER A 82 1.27 -31.64 -5.80
C SER A 82 0.48 -30.81 -4.77
N PRO A 83 -0.78 -30.44 -5.06
CA PRO A 83 -1.66 -29.76 -4.10
C PRO A 83 -1.77 -30.51 -2.77
N ALA A 84 -1.82 -31.85 -2.81
CA ALA A 84 -1.91 -32.69 -1.62
C ALA A 84 -0.66 -32.56 -0.72
N VAL A 85 0.52 -32.30 -1.30
CA VAL A 85 1.76 -32.08 -0.53
C VAL A 85 1.70 -30.73 0.17
N LEU A 86 1.17 -29.69 -0.48
CA LEU A 86 1.00 -28.36 0.11
C LEU A 86 -0.01 -28.37 1.26
N GLU A 87 -1.16 -29.01 1.07
CA GLU A 87 -2.21 -29.12 2.10
C GLU A 87 -1.69 -29.86 3.34
N ASN A 88 -1.02 -31.00 3.12
CA ASN A 88 -0.37 -31.75 4.21
C ASN A 88 0.75 -30.96 4.90
N LEU A 89 1.43 -30.06 4.19
CA LEU A 89 2.47 -29.20 4.77
C LEU A 89 1.83 -28.08 5.60
N ALA A 90 0.76 -27.45 5.11
CA ALA A 90 0.00 -26.43 5.82
C ALA A 90 -0.55 -26.98 7.15
N GLN A 91 -1.27 -28.11 7.11
CA GLN A 91 -1.81 -28.75 8.32
C GLN A 91 -0.73 -29.08 9.35
N LYS A 92 0.44 -29.56 8.90
CA LYS A 92 1.57 -29.85 9.80
C LYS A 92 2.14 -28.59 10.46
N LEU A 93 2.24 -27.49 9.70
CA LEU A 93 2.73 -26.22 10.22
C LEU A 93 1.76 -25.64 11.26
N GLU A 94 0.44 -25.70 10.99
CA GLU A 94 -0.60 -25.25 11.91
C GLU A 94 -0.63 -26.07 13.21
N CYS A 95 -0.64 -27.41 13.12
CA CYS A 95 -0.79 -28.25 14.31
C CYS A 95 0.48 -28.34 15.17
N LYS A 96 1.67 -28.37 14.57
CA LYS A 96 2.91 -28.70 15.30
C LYS A 96 3.84 -27.52 15.55
N HIS A 97 3.65 -26.37 14.88
CA HIS A 97 4.55 -25.22 14.94
C HIS A 97 6.05 -25.57 14.78
N GLN A 98 6.37 -26.75 14.23
CA GLN A 98 7.72 -27.31 14.12
C GLN A 98 8.02 -27.66 12.66
N ILE A 99 9.12 -27.09 12.17
CA ILE A 99 9.69 -27.33 10.84
C ILE A 99 10.63 -28.56 10.85
N SER A 100 10.94 -29.10 12.04
CA SER A 100 11.84 -30.24 12.21
C SER A 100 11.21 -31.55 11.72
N GLY A 101 11.97 -32.33 10.94
CA GLY A 101 11.56 -33.66 10.45
C GLY A 101 10.82 -33.68 9.11
N LEU A 102 10.93 -32.62 8.30
CA LEU A 102 10.39 -32.60 6.93
C LEU A 102 11.30 -33.39 5.97
N THR A 103 10.75 -34.41 5.33
CA THR A 103 11.47 -35.29 4.37
C THR A 103 10.90 -35.18 2.95
N GLY A 104 11.76 -35.34 1.95
CA GLY A 104 11.38 -35.41 0.54
C GLY A 104 10.69 -34.15 0.01
N ASP A 105 9.57 -34.33 -0.68
CA ASP A 105 8.82 -33.30 -1.40
C ASP A 105 8.39 -32.13 -0.51
N LYS A 106 8.17 -32.37 0.79
CA LYS A 106 7.79 -31.33 1.76
C LYS A 106 8.93 -30.33 2.00
N LYS A 107 10.19 -30.79 2.01
CA LYS A 107 11.36 -29.92 2.11
C LYS A 107 11.55 -29.11 0.82
N GLY A 108 11.27 -29.73 -0.32
CA GLY A 108 11.25 -29.05 -1.62
C GLY A 108 10.20 -27.96 -1.70
N ALA A 109 8.97 -28.25 -1.27
CA ALA A 109 7.88 -27.28 -1.20
C ALA A 109 8.18 -26.12 -0.24
N LEU A 110 8.80 -26.39 0.92
CA LEU A 110 9.21 -25.33 1.85
C LEU A 110 10.32 -24.44 1.27
N ALA A 111 11.33 -25.03 0.63
CA ALA A 111 12.38 -24.27 -0.05
C ALA A 111 11.82 -23.41 -1.18
N LEU A 112 10.83 -23.93 -1.91
CA LEU A 112 10.12 -23.17 -2.93
C LEU A 112 9.32 -22.01 -2.34
N LEU A 113 8.62 -22.24 -1.21
CA LEU A 113 7.91 -21.19 -0.49
C LEU A 113 8.87 -20.07 -0.03
N GLN A 114 10.07 -20.40 0.44
CA GLN A 114 11.09 -19.40 0.79
C GLN A 114 11.51 -18.54 -0.41
N GLN A 115 11.68 -19.16 -1.58
CA GLN A 115 12.00 -18.45 -2.82
C GLN A 115 10.86 -17.51 -3.25
N VAL A 116 9.61 -18.01 -3.21
CA VAL A 116 8.42 -17.20 -3.50
C VAL A 116 8.30 -16.03 -2.52
N ASN A 117 8.44 -16.28 -1.21
CA ASN A 117 8.38 -15.25 -0.17
C ASN A 117 9.45 -14.18 -0.34
N THR A 118 10.63 -14.53 -0.87
CA THR A 118 11.70 -13.55 -1.15
C THR A 118 11.25 -12.52 -2.20
N ILE A 119 10.53 -12.97 -3.24
CA ILE A 119 9.97 -12.09 -4.27
C ILE A 119 8.78 -11.32 -3.69
N SER A 120 7.86 -12.01 -3.01
CA SER A 120 6.66 -11.41 -2.44
C SER A 120 6.97 -10.35 -1.39
N ALA A 121 8.09 -10.44 -0.66
CA ALA A 121 8.50 -9.45 0.33
C ALA A 121 8.64 -8.02 -0.23
N ARG A 122 8.78 -7.87 -1.55
CA ARG A 122 8.83 -6.58 -2.24
C ARG A 122 7.50 -6.13 -2.83
N ILE A 123 6.47 -6.97 -2.74
CA ILE A 123 5.11 -6.65 -3.18
C ILE A 123 4.36 -6.05 -1.98
N PRO A 124 3.92 -4.78 -2.05
CA PRO A 124 3.15 -4.15 -0.98
C PRO A 124 1.91 -4.96 -0.62
N GLY A 125 1.61 -5.07 0.68
CA GLY A 125 0.46 -5.80 1.21
C GLY A 125 0.64 -7.32 1.26
N SER A 126 1.76 -7.89 0.79
CA SER A 126 2.00 -9.33 0.94
C SER A 126 2.35 -9.70 2.39
N HIS A 127 2.06 -10.95 2.77
CA HIS A 127 2.47 -11.48 4.07
C HIS A 127 3.98 -11.35 4.32
N ALA A 128 4.79 -11.59 3.29
CA ALA A 128 6.25 -11.46 3.40
C ALA A 128 6.68 -10.00 3.58
N SER A 129 5.96 -9.03 3.00
CA SER A 129 6.17 -7.60 3.23
C SER A 129 5.88 -7.23 4.69
N ASN A 130 4.83 -7.79 5.29
CA ASN A 130 4.51 -7.56 6.71
C ASN A 130 5.60 -8.10 7.64
N ILE A 131 6.14 -9.29 7.35
CA ILE A 131 7.29 -9.83 8.10
C ILE A 131 8.52 -8.91 7.94
N TYR A 132 8.75 -8.40 6.74
CA TYR A 132 9.85 -7.48 6.46
C TYR A 132 9.74 -6.20 7.29
N VAL A 133 8.57 -5.57 7.32
CA VAL A 133 8.29 -4.38 8.18
C VAL A 133 8.51 -4.69 9.67
N CYS A 134 8.07 -5.85 10.16
CA CYS A 134 8.33 -6.28 11.54
C CYS A 134 9.84 -6.38 11.84
N ASN A 135 10.65 -6.83 10.89
CA ASN A 135 12.10 -6.91 11.05
C ASN A 135 12.76 -5.52 11.03
N GLU A 136 12.25 -4.58 10.22
CA GLU A 136 12.71 -3.19 10.24
C GLU A 136 12.41 -2.51 11.58
N ILE A 137 11.22 -2.71 12.14
CA ILE A 137 10.85 -2.23 13.48
C ILE A 137 11.81 -2.79 14.55
N ARG A 138 12.13 -4.08 14.50
CA ARG A 138 13.10 -4.70 15.44
C ARG A 138 14.51 -4.11 15.29
N SER A 139 14.93 -3.82 14.06
CA SER A 139 16.19 -3.14 13.79
C SER A 139 16.21 -1.73 14.39
N TYR A 140 15.11 -0.98 14.22
CA TYR A 140 14.91 0.33 14.85
C TYR A 140 15.04 0.26 16.37
N PHE A 141 14.46 -0.75 17.01
CA PHE A 141 14.57 -0.91 18.47
C PHE A 141 16.00 -1.21 18.90
N SER A 142 16.74 -1.98 18.10
CA SER A 142 18.14 -2.31 18.38
C SER A 142 19.04 -1.08 18.30
N TYR A 143 18.75 -0.11 17.42
CA TYR A 143 19.56 1.08 17.22
C TYR A 143 19.13 2.28 18.09
N PHE A 144 17.83 2.57 18.17
CA PHE A 144 17.30 3.72 18.89
C PHE A 144 16.86 3.42 20.32
N GLY A 145 16.74 2.13 20.69
CA GLY A 145 16.16 1.68 21.94
C GLY A 145 14.64 1.48 21.84
N LEU A 146 14.00 1.24 22.99
CA LEU A 146 12.56 1.02 23.05
C LEU A 146 11.77 2.26 22.61
N PRO A 147 10.68 2.09 21.84
CA PRO A 147 9.82 3.19 21.47
C PRO A 147 9.10 3.71 22.72
N HIS A 148 9.07 5.04 22.87
CA HIS A 148 8.35 5.68 23.98
C HIS A 148 6.85 5.82 23.69
N LEU A 149 6.48 5.85 22.39
CA LEU A 149 5.12 5.98 21.93
C LEU A 149 4.86 4.94 20.85
N PHE A 150 3.78 4.20 21.01
CA PHE A 150 3.20 3.37 19.97
C PHE A 150 1.75 3.81 19.80
N PHE A 151 1.38 4.27 18.62
CA PHE A 151 0.01 4.71 18.34
C PHE A 151 -0.35 4.40 16.89
N THR A 152 -1.61 4.06 16.67
CA THR A 152 -2.19 3.90 15.34
C THR A 152 -2.93 5.17 14.96
N PHE A 153 -2.50 5.82 13.89
CA PHE A 153 -3.18 7.00 13.38
C PHE A 153 -4.31 6.57 12.43
N ASN A 154 -5.55 6.68 12.90
CA ASN A 154 -6.75 6.28 12.14
C ASN A 154 -7.75 7.43 12.05
N PRO A 155 -7.50 8.45 11.19
CA PRO A 155 -8.43 9.55 11.02
C PRO A 155 -9.71 9.05 10.36
N SER A 156 -10.87 9.36 10.96
CA SER A 156 -12.16 8.92 10.43
C SER A 156 -12.70 9.90 9.38
N PRO A 157 -12.74 9.56 8.08
CA PRO A 157 -13.36 10.41 7.06
C PRO A 157 -14.88 10.59 7.30
N ALA A 158 -15.53 9.57 7.86
CA ALA A 158 -16.98 9.60 8.11
C ALA A 158 -17.43 10.68 9.11
N HIS A 159 -16.51 11.13 9.97
CA HIS A 159 -16.77 12.12 11.02
C HIS A 159 -15.93 13.39 10.86
N SER A 160 -15.36 13.61 9.66
CA SER A 160 -14.47 14.74 9.41
C SER A 160 -15.09 15.72 8.42
N PRO A 161 -15.29 17.01 8.81
CA PRO A 161 -15.73 18.03 7.86
C PRO A 161 -14.66 18.32 6.79
N ILE A 162 -13.38 18.08 7.11
CA ILE A 162 -12.28 18.22 6.15
C ILE A 162 -12.46 17.26 4.99
N PHE A 163 -12.80 16.00 5.28
CA PHE A 163 -13.08 15.01 4.23
C PHE A 163 -14.24 15.45 3.33
N GLN A 164 -15.32 16.01 3.90
CA GLN A 164 -16.45 16.48 3.11
C GLN A 164 -16.06 17.59 2.12
N VAL A 165 -15.22 18.54 2.56
CA VAL A 165 -14.69 19.58 1.67
C VAL A 165 -13.77 18.99 0.59
N MET A 166 -12.90 18.03 0.93
CA MET A 166 -12.03 17.38 -0.04
C MET A 166 -12.82 16.56 -1.07
N TYR A 167 -13.90 15.91 -0.64
CA TYR A 167 -14.85 15.25 -1.53
C TYR A 167 -15.52 16.25 -2.48
N GLY A 168 -15.72 17.50 -2.05
CA GLY A 168 -16.35 18.57 -2.82
C GLY A 168 -17.75 18.95 -2.34
N ASP A 169 -18.11 18.63 -1.10
CA ASP A 169 -19.37 19.08 -0.51
C ASP A 169 -19.28 20.57 -0.11
N HIS A 170 -19.86 21.43 -0.94
CA HIS A 170 -19.90 22.88 -0.73
C HIS A 170 -20.83 23.31 0.42
N THR A 171 -21.59 22.41 1.03
CA THR A 171 -22.44 22.72 2.18
C THR A 171 -21.67 22.80 3.50
N VAL A 172 -20.44 22.26 3.53
CA VAL A 172 -19.57 22.26 4.71
C VAL A 172 -18.64 23.47 4.66
N ASP A 173 -18.75 24.34 5.66
CA ASP A 173 -17.96 25.55 5.80
C ASP A 173 -16.93 25.40 6.93
N LEU A 174 -15.66 25.23 6.56
CA LEU A 174 -14.53 25.08 7.50
C LEU A 174 -14.12 26.39 8.20
N SER A 175 -14.69 27.54 7.81
CA SER A 175 -14.44 28.80 8.53
C SER A 175 -15.21 28.88 9.86
N GLN A 176 -16.21 28.01 10.04
CA GLN A 176 -17.01 27.93 11.26
C GLN A 176 -16.26 27.14 12.34
N CYS A 177 -16.42 27.56 13.60
CA CYS A 177 -15.85 26.84 14.74
C CYS A 177 -16.40 25.40 14.86
N PHE A 178 -17.68 25.22 14.53
CA PHE A 178 -18.35 23.92 14.49
C PHE A 178 -19.09 23.77 13.16
N PRO A 179 -18.39 23.33 12.08
CA PRO A 179 -19.01 23.16 10.78
C PRO A 179 -20.19 22.19 10.86
N PHE A 180 -21.30 22.53 10.20
CA PHE A 180 -22.40 21.60 10.05
C PHE A 180 -21.93 20.36 9.27
N MET A 181 -22.17 19.17 9.82
CA MET A 181 -21.86 17.91 9.13
C MET A 181 -23.11 17.28 8.54
N VAL A 182 -22.96 16.75 7.32
CA VAL A 182 -23.95 15.84 6.75
C VAL A 182 -24.10 14.58 7.61
N ASN A 183 -25.26 13.92 7.50
CA ASN A 183 -25.53 12.68 8.23
C ASN A 183 -24.46 11.61 7.90
N GLY A 184 -24.07 10.82 8.90
CA GLY A 184 -23.04 9.77 8.76
C GLY A 184 -23.27 8.79 7.60
N CYS A 185 -24.53 8.44 7.29
CA CYS A 185 -24.85 7.61 6.11
C CYS A 185 -24.43 8.30 4.81
N LYS A 186 -24.65 9.62 4.70
CA LYS A 186 -24.24 10.41 3.54
C LYS A 186 -22.72 10.54 3.49
N CYS A 187 -22.04 10.73 4.63
CA CYS A 187 -20.57 10.71 4.69
C CYS A 187 -20.00 9.39 4.16
N ALA A 188 -20.57 8.26 4.59
CA ALA A 188 -20.13 6.94 4.15
C ALA A 188 -20.36 6.73 2.64
N LEU A 189 -21.48 7.23 2.11
CA LEU A 189 -21.73 7.22 0.66
C LEU A 189 -20.73 8.07 -0.12
N HIS A 190 -20.37 9.26 0.38
CA HIS A 190 -19.33 10.10 -0.23
C HIS A 190 -17.97 9.38 -0.25
N LEU A 191 -17.58 8.74 0.86
CA LEU A 191 -16.35 7.94 0.92
C LEU A 191 -16.35 6.77 -0.07
N ALA A 192 -17.47 6.05 -0.17
CA ALA A 192 -17.59 4.94 -1.11
C ALA A 192 -17.59 5.42 -2.57
N HIS A 193 -18.12 6.61 -2.85
CA HIS A 193 -18.19 7.18 -4.20
C HIS A 193 -16.84 7.72 -4.68
N ASP A 194 -16.06 8.38 -3.82
CA ASP A 194 -14.72 8.89 -4.14
C ASP A 194 -13.68 8.35 -3.15
N PRO A 195 -13.26 7.08 -3.30
CA PRO A 195 -12.25 6.48 -2.43
C PRO A 195 -10.88 7.18 -2.54
N VAL A 196 -10.61 7.83 -3.68
CA VAL A 196 -9.39 8.62 -3.86
C VAL A 196 -9.44 9.85 -2.96
N ALA A 197 -10.59 10.50 -2.78
CA ALA A 197 -10.70 11.63 -1.85
C ALA A 197 -10.51 11.17 -0.40
N GLY A 198 -10.90 9.94 -0.10
CA GLY A 198 -10.60 9.28 1.17
C GLY A 198 -9.09 9.09 1.38
N ALA A 199 -8.37 8.66 0.34
CA ALA A 199 -6.91 8.52 0.38
C ALA A 199 -6.21 9.88 0.52
N ASP A 200 -6.62 10.88 -0.27
CA ASP A 200 -6.11 12.26 -0.19
C ASP A 200 -6.32 12.83 1.23
N PHE A 201 -7.50 12.58 1.82
CA PHE A 201 -7.81 12.97 3.19
C PHE A 201 -6.91 12.28 4.20
N PHE A 202 -6.73 10.96 4.09
CA PHE A 202 -5.84 10.22 4.97
C PHE A 202 -4.42 10.78 4.90
N GLU A 203 -3.92 11.05 3.68
CA GLU A 203 -2.60 11.64 3.46
C GLU A 203 -2.46 13.02 4.10
N PHE A 204 -3.43 13.89 3.83
CA PHE A 204 -3.48 15.21 4.42
C PHE A 204 -3.44 15.16 5.95
N MET A 205 -4.23 14.27 6.56
CA MET A 205 -4.35 14.16 8.01
C MET A 205 -3.05 13.71 8.68
N TRP A 206 -2.37 12.70 8.14
CA TRP A 206 -1.13 12.24 8.77
C TRP A 206 -0.01 13.25 8.53
N ARG A 207 0.08 13.87 7.35
CA ARG A 207 1.06 14.95 7.09
C ARG A 207 0.85 16.14 8.03
N ALA A 208 -0.40 16.56 8.22
CA ALA A 208 -0.76 17.62 9.15
C ALA A 208 -0.42 17.24 10.61
N CYS A 209 -0.68 15.99 11.01
CA CYS A 209 -0.32 15.48 12.33
C CYS A 209 1.21 15.54 12.55
N PHE A 210 2.01 15.03 11.62
CA PHE A 210 3.46 15.03 11.75
C PHE A 210 4.04 16.44 11.76
N SER A 211 3.64 17.29 10.82
CA SER A 211 4.16 18.65 10.69
C SER A 211 3.72 19.57 11.84
N HIS A 212 2.44 19.60 12.18
CA HIS A 212 1.88 20.60 13.10
C HIS A 212 1.76 20.11 14.54
N LEU A 213 1.41 18.84 14.76
CA LEU A 213 1.25 18.29 16.11
C LEU A 213 2.57 17.77 16.66
N LEU A 214 3.27 16.96 15.87
CA LEU A 214 4.53 16.32 16.27
C LEU A 214 5.77 17.17 15.98
N GLY A 215 5.64 18.22 15.16
CA GLY A 215 6.76 19.10 14.80
C GLY A 215 7.88 18.34 14.10
N CYS A 216 7.52 17.41 13.20
CA CYS A 216 8.42 16.50 12.51
C CYS A 216 8.13 16.52 11.00
N ASP A 217 9.18 16.58 10.20
CA ASP A 217 9.10 16.41 8.76
C ASP A 217 9.21 14.92 8.44
N PHE A 218 8.15 14.38 7.82
CA PHE A 218 8.05 12.94 7.57
C PHE A 218 9.02 12.47 6.49
N ASP A 219 9.25 13.28 5.46
CA ASP A 219 10.04 12.91 4.28
C ASP A 219 11.55 12.95 4.60
N THR A 220 11.98 13.92 5.39
CA THR A 220 13.37 14.03 5.89
C THR A 220 13.62 13.25 7.19
N GLN A 221 12.55 12.70 7.79
CA GLN A 221 12.56 12.02 9.09
C GLN A 221 13.21 12.85 10.21
N SER A 222 13.04 14.17 10.17
CA SER A 222 13.73 15.09 11.07
C SER A 222 12.75 15.89 11.92
N SER A 223 13.08 16.05 13.21
CA SER A 223 12.29 16.87 14.11
C SER A 223 12.73 18.34 14.04
N SER A 224 11.76 19.24 14.08
CA SER A 224 12.00 20.68 14.19
C SER A 224 12.74 21.04 15.48
N ASP A 225 13.46 22.17 15.46
CA ASP A 225 14.20 22.66 16.63
C ASP A 225 13.30 22.90 17.85
N LYS A 226 12.04 23.26 17.64
CA LYS A 226 11.10 23.46 18.75
C LYS A 226 10.50 22.15 19.27
N GLY A 227 10.50 21.10 18.46
CA GLY A 227 9.74 19.87 18.72
C GLY A 227 8.22 20.10 18.64
N GLY A 228 7.45 19.02 18.79
CA GLY A 228 5.99 19.06 18.87
C GLY A 228 5.47 18.84 20.28
N ILE A 229 4.24 18.34 20.39
CA ILE A 229 3.58 18.06 21.68
C ILE A 229 4.35 17.07 22.57
N PHE A 230 5.17 16.20 21.98
CA PHE A 230 6.01 15.23 22.71
C PHE A 230 7.49 15.68 22.79
N GLY A 231 7.77 16.94 22.47
CA GLY A 231 9.13 17.46 22.36
C GLY A 231 9.80 17.05 21.04
N ARG A 232 11.14 16.98 21.06
CA ARG A 232 11.93 16.63 19.86
C ARG A 232 11.92 15.12 19.65
N ILE A 233 11.50 14.71 18.46
CA ILE A 233 11.48 13.30 18.08
C ILE A 233 12.87 12.90 17.57
N ARG A 234 13.51 11.96 18.26
CA ARG A 234 14.83 11.44 17.85
C ARG A 234 14.74 10.55 16.61
N ALA A 235 13.70 9.72 16.53
CA ALA A 235 13.42 8.82 15.44
C ALA A 235 11.96 8.38 15.49
N PHE A 236 11.40 8.04 14.33
CA PHE A 236 10.11 7.36 14.23
C PHE A 236 10.19 6.33 13.10
N TYR A 237 9.28 5.37 13.15
CA TYR A 237 9.05 4.42 12.07
C TYR A 237 7.55 4.39 11.80
N GLY A 238 7.15 4.64 10.55
CA GLY A 238 5.76 4.65 10.12
C GLY A 238 5.54 3.65 9.01
N SER A 239 4.44 2.89 9.10
CA SER A 239 3.95 2.02 8.03
C SER A 239 2.45 2.20 7.90
N SER A 240 1.95 2.19 6.68
CA SER A 240 0.52 2.03 6.43
C SER A 240 0.15 0.57 6.64
N GLU A 241 -0.97 0.32 7.33
CA GLU A 241 -1.54 -1.02 7.45
C GLU A 241 -2.48 -1.25 6.25
N TYR A 242 -2.27 -2.33 5.52
CA TYR A 242 -3.18 -2.78 4.47
C TYR A 242 -4.10 -3.83 5.07
N THR A 243 -5.32 -3.45 5.41
CA THR A 243 -6.34 -4.40 5.89
C THR A 243 -6.83 -5.22 4.69
N GLU A 244 -6.77 -6.55 4.81
CA GLU A 244 -7.33 -7.50 3.82
C GLU A 244 -8.86 -7.39 3.71
#